data_AF-A0A843LKL3-F1
#
_entry.id   AF-A0A843LKL3-F1
#
_cell.length_a   1.000
_cell.length_b   1.000
_cell.length_c   1.000
_cell.angle_alpha   90.00
_cell.angle_beta   90.00
_cell.angle_gamma   90.00
#
_symmetry.space_group_name_H-M   'P 1'
#
loop_
_entity.id
_entity.type
_entity.pdbx_description
1 polymer ?
#
loop_
_entity_poly.entity_id
_entity_poly.type
_entity_poly.pdbx_seq_one_letter_code
_entity_poly.pdbx_strand_id
1 'polypeptide(L)' 'MAEKSPEAQEAEKYLNSLGIVRLNAYQSAFASCSIENNPTARLHSETLYLVLNKRPIPKDRLMALVESLKSMEEIRK' A
#
# COMPACT_ATOMS: atom_id res chain seq x y z
N MET A 1 13.31 3.91 21.85
CA MET A 1 11.88 3.77 21.46
C MET A 1 11.77 4.34 20.06
N ALA A 2 11.43 3.54 19.06
CA ALA A 2 11.33 4.03 17.69
C ALA A 2 10.13 4.97 17.60
N GLU A 3 10.40 6.27 17.59
CA GLU A 3 9.45 7.32 17.28
C GLU A 3 8.83 6.95 15.92
N LYS A 4 7.57 6.53 15.91
CA LYS A 4 6.85 6.28 14.65
C LYS A 4 6.84 7.62 13.92
N SER A 5 7.67 7.76 12.88
CA SER A 5 7.76 9.01 12.13
C SER A 5 6.35 9.44 11.69
N PRO A 6 6.01 10.74 11.76
CA PRO A 6 4.68 11.24 11.45
C PRO A 6 4.16 10.73 10.09
N GLU A 7 5.04 10.62 9.10
CA GLU A 7 4.69 10.14 7.76
C GLU A 7 4.24 8.67 7.76
N ALA A 8 4.83 7.82 8.61
CA ALA A 8 4.41 6.43 8.75
C ALA A 8 3.02 6.33 9.40
N GLN A 9 2.74 7.19 10.39
CA GLN A 9 1.42 7.26 11.01
C GLN A 9 0.35 7.78 10.04
N GLU A 10 0.68 8.77 9.21
CA GLU A 10 -0.21 9.27 8.16
C GLU A 10 -0.47 8.23 7.08
N ALA A 11 0.55 7.49 6.65
CA ALA A 11 0.42 6.38 5.72
C ALA A 11 -0.50 5.28 6.28
N GLU A 12 -0.31 4.88 7.55
CA GLU A 12 -1.21 3.95 8.25
C GLU A 12 -2.65 4.50 8.32
N LYS A 13 -2.85 5.78 8.65
CA LYS A 13 -4.18 6.41 8.69
C LYS A 13 -4.86 6.40 7.32
N TYR A 14 -4.13 6.74 6.26
CA TYR A 14 -4.66 6.72 4.90
C TYR A 14 -5.11 5.31 4.50
N LEU A 15 -4.27 4.29 4.72
CA LEU A 15 -4.63 2.89 4.43
C LEU A 15 -5.85 2.44 5.25
N ASN A 16 -5.94 2.81 6.52
CA ASN A 16 -7.11 2.52 7.35
C ASN A 16 -8.38 3.23 6.85
N SER A 17 -8.26 4.45 6.31
CA SER A 17 -9.38 5.21 5.75
C SER A 17 -9.95 4.60 4.45
N LEU A 18 -9.11 3.91 3.66
CA LEU A 18 -9.57 3.20 2.47
C LEU A 18 -10.48 2.02 2.81
N GLY A 19 -10.27 1.39 3.96
CA GLY A 19 -11.02 0.21 4.41
C GLY A 19 -10.62 -1.08 3.67
N ILE A 20 -10.96 -2.22 4.29
CA ILE A 20 -10.52 -3.56 3.83
C ILE A 20 -10.97 -3.86 2.39
N VAL A 21 -12.16 -3.43 1.99
CA VAL A 21 -12.71 -3.70 0.64
C VAL A 21 -11.85 -3.03 -0.44
N ARG A 22 -11.52 -1.74 -0.29
CA ARG A 22 -10.67 -1.03 -1.27
C ARG A 22 -9.25 -1.57 -1.27
N LEU A 23 -8.68 -1.88 -0.09
CA LEU A 23 -7.34 -2.47 0.01
C LEU A 23 -7.24 -3.82 -0.73
N ASN A 24 -8.25 -4.68 -0.62
CA ASN A 24 -8.31 -5.92 -1.39
C ASN A 24 -8.43 -5.65 -2.90
N ALA A 25 -9.24 -4.67 -3.32
CA ALA A 25 -9.34 -4.31 -4.73
C ALA A 25 -7.99 -3.83 -5.31
N TYR A 26 -7.25 -3.00 -4.55
CA TYR A 26 -5.90 -2.59 -4.94
C TYR A 26 -4.93 -3.77 -4.97
N GLN A 27 -5.01 -4.69 -4.00
CA GLN A 27 -4.18 -5.88 -3.99
C GLN A 27 -4.43 -6.74 -5.23
N SER A 28 -5.69 -6.94 -5.63
CA SER A 28 -6.03 -7.65 -6.87
C SER A 28 -5.50 -6.91 -8.12
N ALA A 29 -5.61 -5.58 -8.16
CA ALA A 29 -5.09 -4.78 -9.27
C ALA A 29 -3.55 -4.92 -9.39
N PHE A 30 -2.81 -4.77 -8.29
CA PHE A 30 -1.36 -4.96 -8.28
C PHE A 30 -0.96 -6.40 -8.58
N ALA A 31 -1.69 -7.40 -8.07
CA ALA A 31 -1.45 -8.80 -8.38
C ALA A 31 -1.62 -9.06 -9.89
N SER A 32 -2.62 -8.47 -10.53
CA SER A 32 -2.80 -8.55 -11.98
C SER A 32 -1.61 -7.94 -12.73
N CYS A 33 -1.14 -6.75 -12.33
CA CYS A 33 0.03 -6.11 -12.92
C CYS A 33 1.36 -6.82 -12.61
N SER A 34 1.43 -7.61 -11.54
CA SER A 34 2.63 -8.40 -11.19
C SER A 34 2.88 -9.56 -12.16
N ILE A 35 1.81 -10.08 -12.80
CA ILE A 35 1.90 -11.10 -13.85
C ILE A 35 2.66 -10.55 -15.08
N GLU A 36 2.61 -9.24 -15.31
CA GLU A 36 3.35 -8.55 -16.37
C GLU A 36 4.84 -8.35 -16.03
N ASN A 37 5.36 -9.07 -15.03
CA ASN A 37 6.74 -9.03 -14.56
C ASN A 37 7.19 -7.64 -14.05
N ASN A 38 6.24 -6.86 -13.50
CA ASN A 38 6.50 -5.55 -12.93
C ASN A 38 6.96 -5.66 -11.46
N PRO A 39 8.24 -5.36 -11.15
CA PRO A 39 8.79 -5.53 -9.79
C PRO A 39 8.13 -4.59 -8.77
N THR A 40 7.70 -3.40 -9.20
CA THR A 40 7.02 -2.42 -8.35
C THR A 40 5.63 -2.91 -7.96
N ALA A 41 4.86 -3.44 -8.92
CA ALA A 41 3.54 -4.02 -8.65
C ALA A 41 3.63 -5.21 -7.69
N ARG A 42 4.66 -6.06 -7.85
CA ARG A 42 4.93 -7.16 -6.92
C ARG A 42 5.21 -6.67 -5.50
N LEU A 43 6.08 -5.66 -5.36
CA LEU A 43 6.40 -5.06 -4.06
C LEU A 43 5.14 -4.50 -3.38
N HIS A 44 4.29 -3.78 -4.12
CA HIS A 44 3.05 -3.22 -3.58
C HIS A 44 2.03 -4.29 -3.19
N SER A 45 1.89 -5.35 -3.99
CA SER A 45 1.03 -6.49 -3.66
C SER A 45 1.47 -7.19 -2.37
N GLU A 46 2.77 -7.47 -2.22
CA GLU A 46 3.33 -8.04 -0.99
C GLU A 46 3.15 -7.08 0.20
N THR A 47 3.34 -5.79 -0.01
CA THR A 47 3.17 -4.77 1.05
C THR A 47 1.72 -4.71 1.52
N LEU A 48 0.74 -4.70 0.60
CA LEU A 48 -0.69 -4.75 0.93
C LEU A 48 -1.06 -6.03 1.68
N TYR A 49 -0.48 -7.17 1.29
CA TYR A 49 -0.68 -8.42 2.02
C TYR A 49 -0.21 -8.30 3.47
N LEU A 50 0.94 -7.66 3.72
CA LEU A 50 1.41 -7.40 5.09
C LEU A 50 0.48 -6.45 5.85
N VAL A 51 -0.06 -5.40 5.19
CA VAL A 51 -1.01 -4.45 5.79
C VAL A 51 -2.29 -5.19 6.23
N LEU A 52 -2.87 -5.98 5.34
CA LEU A 52 -4.10 -6.74 5.60
C LEU A 52 -3.94 -7.75 6.74
N ASN A 53 -2.74 -8.34 6.85
CA ASN A 53 -2.40 -9.27 7.93
C ASN A 53 -1.85 -8.59 9.19
N LYS A 54 -1.89 -7.24 9.26
CA LYS A 54 -1.34 -6.45 10.39
C LYS A 54 0.09 -6.83 10.77
N ARG A 55 0.90 -7.21 9.78
CA ARG A 55 2.32 -7.53 9.96
C ARG A 55 3.16 -6.25 9.94
N PRO A 56 4.34 -6.25 10.59
CA PRO A 56 5.25 -5.12 10.53
C PRO A 56 5.75 -4.90 9.10
N ILE A 57 5.82 -3.64 8.68
CA ILE A 57 6.22 -3.21 7.35
C ILE A 57 7.28 -2.11 7.50
N PRO A 58 8.37 -2.14 6.72
CA PRO A 58 9.31 -1.03 6.66
C PRO A 58 8.62 0.28 6.23
N LYS A 59 8.99 1.40 6.87
CA LYS A 59 8.45 2.75 6.57
C LYS A 59 8.50 3.04 5.07
N ASP A 60 9.63 2.79 4.43
CA ASP A 60 9.85 3.10 3.01
C ASP A 60 8.86 2.36 2.09
N ARG A 61 8.60 1.07 2.38
CA ARG A 61 7.63 0.27 1.60
C ARG A 61 6.21 0.77 1.79
N LEU A 62 5.87 1.13 3.03
CA LEU A 62 4.56 1.66 3.36
C LEU A 62 4.30 3.00 2.65
N MET A 63 5.28 3.90 2.69
CA MET A 63 5.20 5.19 2.03
C MET A 63 5.08 5.04 0.50
N ALA A 64 5.96 4.24 -0.12
CA ALA A 64 5.92 4.00 -1.56
C ALA A 64 4.58 3.40 -2.02
N LEU A 65 3.99 2.49 -1.22
CA LEU A 65 2.65 1.97 -1.49
C LEU A 65 1.60 3.08 -1.44
N VAL A 66 1.61 3.91 -0.40
CA VAL A 66 0.63 4.98 -0.23
C VAL A 66 0.72 6.02 -1.35
N GLU A 67 1.93 6.42 -1.74
CA GLU A 67 2.12 7.33 -2.87
C GLU A 67 1.53 6.75 -4.16
N SER A 68 1.83 5.48 -4.45
CA SER A 68 1.31 4.81 -5.65
C SER A 68 -0.22 4.73 -5.64
N LEU A 69 -0.82 4.42 -4.48
CA LEU A 69 -2.27 4.38 -4.31
C LEU A 69 -2.92 5.75 -4.53
N LYS A 70 -2.34 6.81 -3.96
CA LYS A 70 -2.82 8.18 -4.15
C LYS A 70 -2.78 8.57 -5.64
N SER A 71 -1.67 8.30 -6.32
CA SER A 71 -1.55 8.56 -7.76
C SER A 71 -2.60 7.82 -8.58
N MET A 72 -2.93 6.57 -8.24
CA MET A 72 -4.01 5.82 -8.89
C MET A 72 -5.40 6.42 -8.64
N GLU A 73 -5.67 6.97 -7.45
CA GLU A 73 -6.92 7.65 -7.13
C GLU A 73 -7.04 9.01 -7.84
N GLU A 74 -5.93 9.73 -8.00
CA GLU A 74 -5.91 11.02 -8.72
C GLU A 74 -6.21 10.86 -10.22
N ILE A 75 -5.74 9.79 -10.86
CA ILE A 75 -6.02 9.51 -12.28
C ILE A 75 -7.51 9.19 -12.53
N ARG A 76 -8.27 8.81 -11.50
CA ARG A 76 -9.71 8.47 -11.60
C ARG A 76 -10.66 9.64 -11.33
N LYS A 77 -10.16 10.87 -11.13
CA LYS A 77 -10.97 12.10 -11.03
C LYS A 77 -11.07 12.81 -12.38
#